data_AF-A0A3S3ITS2-F1
#
_entry.id   AF-A0A3S3ITS2-F1
#
_cell.length_a   1.000
_cell.length_b   1.000
_cell.length_c   1.000
_cell.angle_alpha   90.00
_cell.angle_beta   90.00
_cell.angle_gamma   90.00
#
_symmetry.space_group_name_H-M   'P 1'
#
loop_
_entity.id
_entity.type
_entity.pdbx_description
1 polymer ?
#
loop_
_entity_poly.entity_id
_entity_poly.type
_entity_poly.pdbx_seq_one_letter_code
_entity_poly.pdbx_strand_id
1 'polypeptide(L)' 'MEQCRGARAMLGWSQDELAKAANVARQTIADFERGARLPIANNLASIRRTLEAAGIEFLSDNGVRFRGHA' A
#
# COMPACT_ATOMS: atom_id res chain seq x y z
N MET A 1 5.07 7.50 -5.75
CA MET A 1 4.79 6.40 -4.80
C MET A 1 3.97 6.84 -3.58
N GLU A 2 3.26 7.96 -3.70
CA GLU A 2 2.48 8.56 -2.62
C GLU A 2 1.23 7.75 -2.25
N GLN A 3 0.59 7.05 -3.18
CA GLN A 3 -0.64 6.30 -2.89
C GLN A 3 -0.44 5.23 -1.81
N CYS A 4 0.66 4.47 -1.87
CA CYS A 4 0.94 3.44 -0.85
C CYS A 4 1.16 4.07 0.52
N ARG A 5 1.98 5.13 0.60
CA ARG A 5 2.27 5.85 1.84
C ARG A 5 1.01 6.52 2.40
N GLY A 6 0.21 7.14 1.53
CA GLY A 6 -1.04 7.80 1.87
C GLY A 6 -2.07 6.80 2.40
N ALA A 7 -2.26 5.68 1.70
CA ALA A 7 -3.15 4.59 2.13
C ALA A 7 -2.75 4.06 3.50
N ARG A 8 -1.46 3.81 3.69
CA ARG A 8 -0.91 3.35 4.95
C ARG A 8 -1.10 4.37 6.08
N ALA A 9 -0.91 5.66 5.81
CA ALA A 9 -1.14 6.73 6.76
C ALA A 9 -2.62 6.84 7.17
N MET A 10 -3.55 6.69 6.21
CA MET A 10 -4.99 6.66 6.49
C MET A 10 -5.37 5.49 7.40
N LEU A 11 -4.77 4.32 7.19
CA LEU A 11 -4.97 3.13 8.03
C LEU A 11 -4.24 3.19 9.39
N GLY A 12 -3.40 4.21 9.63
CA GLY A 12 -2.55 4.26 10.82
C GLY A 12 -1.48 3.18 10.88
N TRP A 13 -1.14 2.55 9.75
CA TRP A 13 -0.23 1.42 9.69
C TRP A 13 1.24 1.84 9.63
N SER A 14 2.12 1.04 10.24
CA SER A 14 3.56 1.14 10.03
C SER A 14 3.98 0.39 8.76
N GLN A 15 5.18 0.68 8.22
CA GLN A 15 5.73 -0.09 7.09
C GLN A 15 5.81 -1.60 7.41
N ASP A 16 6.09 -1.93 8.67
CA ASP A 16 6.15 -3.30 9.18
C ASP A 16 4.76 -3.98 9.20
N GLU A 17 3.72 -3.26 9.61
CA GLU A 17 2.34 -3.75 9.60
C GLU A 17 1.87 -4.05 8.17
N LEU A 18 2.11 -3.13 7.23
CA LEU A 18 1.81 -3.37 5.82
C LEU A 18 2.62 -4.55 5.26
N ALA A 19 3.91 -4.65 5.63
CA ALA A 19 4.77 -5.73 5.18
C ALA A 19 4.25 -7.10 5.64
N LYS A 20 3.88 -7.23 6.92
CA LYS A 20 3.27 -8.43 7.49
C LYS A 20 1.95 -8.76 6.81
N ALA A 21 1.05 -7.79 6.70
CA ALA A 21 -0.28 -7.99 6.12
C ALA A 21 -0.25 -8.32 4.61
N ALA A 22 0.75 -7.82 3.88
CA ALA A 22 0.96 -8.14 2.47
C ALA A 22 1.91 -9.32 2.23
N ASN A 23 2.43 -9.94 3.30
CA ASN A 23 3.42 -11.02 3.24
C ASN A 23 4.63 -10.67 2.32
N VAL A 24 5.20 -9.49 2.53
CA VAL A 24 6.40 -9.01 1.81
C VAL A 24 7.45 -8.52 2.80
N ALA A 25 8.72 -8.47 2.37
CA ALA A 25 9.77 -7.91 3.22
C ALA A 25 9.55 -6.40 3.46
N ARG A 26 9.73 -5.94 4.71
CA ARG A 26 9.64 -4.51 5.08
C ARG A 26 10.50 -3.61 4.18
N GLN A 27 11.70 -4.07 3.80
CA GLN A 27 12.58 -3.32 2.90
C GLN A 27 11.93 -3.09 1.53
N THR A 28 11.15 -4.05 1.00
CA THR A 28 10.38 -3.88 -0.24
C THR A 28 9.39 -2.73 -0.13
N ILE A 29 8.68 -2.62 1.00
CA ILE A 29 7.76 -1.49 1.25
C ILE A 29 8.54 -0.17 1.30
N ALA A 30 9.66 -0.13 2.03
CA ALA A 30 10.45 1.08 2.16
C ALA A 30 11.08 1.54 0.82
N ASP A 31 11.59 0.60 0.01
CA ASP A 31 12.17 0.86 -1.33
C ASP A 31 11.10 1.39 -2.27
N PHE A 32 9.93 0.78 -2.22
CA PHE A 32 8.78 1.22 -2.98
C PHE A 32 8.39 2.64 -2.54
N GLU A 33 8.12 2.88 -1.25
CA GLU A 33 7.60 4.17 -0.75
C GLU A 33 8.52 5.35 -1.07
N ARG A 34 9.84 5.15 -1.07
CA ARG A 34 10.81 6.20 -1.43
C ARG A 34 11.11 6.30 -2.93
N GLY A 35 10.48 5.46 -3.75
CA GLY A 35 10.68 5.42 -5.20
C GLY A 35 12.04 4.84 -5.65
N ALA A 36 12.76 4.14 -4.77
CA ALA A 36 14.06 3.55 -5.11
C ALA A 36 13.91 2.37 -6.09
N ARG A 37 12.81 1.63 -5.98
CA ARG A 37 12.53 0.46 -6.83
C ARG A 37 11.03 0.17 -6.89
N LEU A 38 10.57 -0.32 -8.04
CA LEU A 38 9.27 -0.98 -8.15
C LEU A 38 9.36 -2.44 -7.65
N PRO A 39 8.48 -2.87 -6.72
CA PRO A 39 8.36 -4.27 -6.36
C PRO A 39 8.06 -5.13 -7.59
N ILE A 40 8.45 -6.40 -7.53
CA ILE A 40 8.02 -7.37 -8.54
C ILE A 40 6.48 -7.45 -8.58
N ALA A 41 5.92 -7.87 -9.71
CA ALA A 41 4.48 -7.87 -9.95
C ALA A 41 3.68 -8.54 -8.83
N ASN A 42 4.15 -9.69 -8.32
CA ASN A 42 3.47 -10.41 -7.24
C ASN A 42 3.42 -9.60 -5.93
N ASN A 43 4.55 -8.98 -5.54
CA ASN A 43 4.61 -8.17 -4.32
C ASN A 43 3.77 -6.90 -4.47
N LEU A 44 3.80 -6.26 -5.65
CA LEU A 44 2.99 -5.09 -5.94
C LEU A 44 1.48 -5.41 -5.86
N ALA A 45 1.07 -6.53 -6.44
CA ALA A 45 -0.30 -7.01 -6.36
C ALA A 45 -0.71 -7.32 -4.92
N SER A 46 0.16 -7.97 -4.15
CA SER A 46 -0.09 -8.26 -2.73
C SER A 46 -0.29 -6.99 -1.91
N ILE A 47 0.63 -6.02 -2.02
CA ILE A 47 0.55 -4.72 -1.34
C ILE A 47 -0.78 -4.01 -1.66
N ARG A 48 -1.13 -3.93 -2.95
CA ARG A 48 -2.36 -3.28 -3.38
C ARG A 48 -3.60 -3.98 -2.81
N ARG A 49 -3.69 -5.31 -2.95
CA ARG A 49 -4.83 -6.10 -2.46
C ARG A 49 -5.00 -6.00 -0.95
N THR A 50 -3.91 -6.00 -0.19
CA THR A 50 -3.94 -5.85 1.27
C THR A 50 -4.52 -4.51 1.67
N LEU A 51 -4.08 -3.41 1.03
CA LEU A 51 -4.62 -2.08 1.30
C LEU A 51 -6.10 -1.98 0.87
N GLU A 52 -6.47 -2.58 -0.27
CA GLU A 52 -7.86 -2.63 -0.75
C GLU A 52 -8.77 -3.43 0.20
N ALA A 53 -8.28 -4.56 0.73
CA ALA A 53 -8.98 -5.37 1.70
C ALA A 53 -9.12 -4.68 3.06
N ALA A 54 -8.17 -3.81 3.43
CA ALA A 54 -8.26 -2.94 4.60
C ALA A 54 -9.19 -1.74 4.41
N GLY A 55 -9.88 -1.64 3.27
CA GLY A 55 -10.88 -0.62 2.99
C GLY A 55 -10.35 0.60 2.23
N ILE A 56 -9.16 0.54 1.64
CA ILE A 56 -8.66 1.60 0.75
C ILE A 56 -9.17 1.39 -0.69
N GLU A 57 -9.49 2.48 -1.36
CA GLU A 57 -9.73 2.53 -2.80
C GLU A 57 -8.62 3.35 -3.46
N PHE A 58 -7.98 2.78 -4.49
CA PHE A 58 -6.99 3.48 -5.31
C PHE A 58 -7.68 4.18 -6.48
N LEU A 59 -7.37 5.48 -6.64
CA LEU A 59 -7.92 6.32 -7.70
C LEU A 59 -6.94 6.40 -8.88
N SER A 60 -7.49 6.62 -10.08
CA SER A 60 -6.70 6.75 -11.32
C SER A 60 -5.75 7.96 -11.31
N ASP A 61 -6.08 9.02 -10.57
CA ASP A 61 -5.32 10.27 -10.51
C ASP A 61 -4.36 10.32 -9.30
N ASN A 62 -3.59 9.25 -9.07
CA ASN A 62 -2.62 9.19 -7.95
C ASN A 62 -3.19 9.42 -6.53
N GLY A 63 -4.51 9.40 -6.34
CA GLY A 63 -5.18 9.54 -5.04
C GLY A 63 -5.56 8.20 -4.39
N VAL A 64 -5.87 8.24 -3.10
CA VAL A 64 -6.46 7.12 -2.33
C VAL A 64 -7.57 7.65 -1.43
N ARG A 65 -8.60 6.84 -1.17
CA ARG A 65 -9.66 7.14 -0.20
C ARG A 65 -10.09 5.89 0.56
N PHE A 66 -10.83 6.05 1.64
CA PHE A 66 -11.59 4.93 2.20
C PHE A 66 -12.73 4.56 1.26
N ARG A 67 -12.98 3.26 1.08
CA ARG A 67 -14.22 2.77 0.47
C ARG A 67 -15.37 3.25 1.34
N GLY A 68 -16.14 4.18 0.80
CA GLY A 68 -17.38 4.61 1.43
C GLY A 68 -18.35 3.43 1.45
N HIS A 69 -18.83 3.07 2.64
CA HIS A 69 -20.12 2.41 2.75
C HIS A 69 -21.17 3.45 2.35
N ALA A 70 -21.90 3.16 1.25
CA ALA A 70 -23.21 3.72 1.03
C ALA A 70 -24.20 3.13 2.05
#